data_AF-A0A9D2B6X3-F1
#
_entry.id   AF-A0A9D2B6X3-F1
#
_cell.length_a   1.000
_cell.length_b   1.000
_cell.length_c   1.000
_cell.angle_alpha   90.00
_cell.angle_beta   90.00
_cell.angle_gamma   90.00
#
_symmetry.space_group_name_H-M   'P 1'
#
loop_
_entity.id
_entity.type
_entity.pdbx_description
1 polymer ?
#
loop_
_entity_poly.entity_id
_entity_poly.type
_entity_poly.pdbx_seq_one_letter_code
_entity_poly.pdbx_strand_id
1 'polypeptide(L)'
;MDSYPQYDAADPREELLYFLRERGIPFLEEGDGVRFSLCQGAFQWETVCRFAPRAVLIYGVYPFLAFDRAGALEAANAANSQLQQGSLFLSGERPVVRVSAMLTDLYAAQETIASALAYSASAVCHFWEKMRACADSK
;
A
#
# COMPACT_ATOMS: atom_id res chain seq x y z
N MET A 1 -39.22 2.52 -15.99
CA MET A 1 -37.77 2.75 -16.11
C MET A 1 -37.24 2.58 -14.72
N ASP A 2 -36.99 1.33 -14.34
CA ASP A 2 -36.64 0.95 -12.98
C ASP A 2 -35.26 1.49 -12.64
N SER A 3 -35.23 2.44 -11.72
CA SER A 3 -34.03 2.82 -10.98
C SER A 3 -33.59 1.61 -10.16
N TYR A 4 -32.63 0.86 -10.69
CA TYR A 4 -31.91 -0.14 -9.90
C TYR A 4 -31.43 0.51 -8.59
N PRO A 5 -31.60 -0.13 -7.43
CA PRO A 5 -31.01 0.38 -6.20
C PRO A 5 -29.50 0.54 -6.44
N GLN A 6 -28.97 1.73 -6.18
CA GLN A 6 -27.53 1.91 -6.04
C GLN A 6 -27.09 0.92 -4.97
N TYR A 7 -26.44 -0.17 -5.36
CA TYR A 7 -25.76 -1.03 -4.41
C TYR A 7 -24.81 -0.14 -3.60
N ASP A 8 -25.04 -0.09 -2.29
CA ASP A 8 -24.24 0.65 -1.31
C ASP A 8 -22.79 0.22 -1.45
N ALA A 9 -21.98 1.00 -2.17
CA ALA A 9 -20.55 0.78 -2.21
C ALA A 9 -19.99 1.11 -0.83
N ALA A 10 -19.11 0.24 -0.31
CA ALA A 10 -18.49 0.46 0.99
C ALA A 10 -17.71 1.79 0.98
N ASP A 11 -17.84 2.58 2.04
CA ASP A 11 -17.04 3.79 2.20
C ASP A 11 -15.58 3.38 2.49
N PRO A 12 -14.61 3.68 1.60
CA PRO A 12 -13.24 3.20 1.77
C PRO A 12 -12.55 3.72 3.02
N ARG A 13 -12.95 4.89 3.51
CA ARG A 13 -12.41 5.46 4.74
C ARG A 13 -12.98 4.72 5.94
N GLU A 14 -14.29 4.57 6.03
CA GLU A 14 -14.92 3.89 7.18
C GLU A 14 -14.43 2.45 7.31
N GLU A 15 -14.37 1.72 6.20
CA GLU A 15 -13.92 0.32 6.18
C GLU A 15 -12.46 0.17 6.62
N LEU A 16 -11.55 1.04 6.13
CA LEU A 16 -10.14 1.00 6.55
C LEU A 16 -9.98 1.37 8.02
N LEU A 17 -10.65 2.43 8.49
CA LEU A 17 -10.55 2.86 9.88
C LEU A 17 -11.11 1.80 10.83
N TYR A 18 -12.22 1.16 10.47
CA TYR A 18 -12.75 0.02 11.20
C TYR A 18 -11.74 -1.13 11.23
N PHE A 19 -11.18 -1.51 10.07
CA PHE A 19 -10.19 -2.58 9.96
C PHE A 19 -9.00 -2.38 10.90
N LEU A 20 -8.46 -1.15 10.94
CA LEU A 20 -7.29 -0.80 11.77
C LEU A 20 -7.63 -0.78 13.26
N ARG A 21 -8.79 -0.21 13.64
CA ARG A 21 -9.25 -0.13 15.03
C ARG A 21 -9.52 -1.51 15.62
N GLU A 22 -10.24 -2.37 14.90
CA GLU A 22 -10.55 -3.74 15.35
C GLU A 22 -9.30 -4.58 15.59
N ARG A 23 -8.22 -4.30 14.83
CA ARG A 23 -6.93 -5.01 14.97
C ARG A 23 -5.95 -4.31 15.92
N GLY A 24 -6.36 -3.20 16.54
CA GLY A 24 -5.50 -2.45 17.46
C GLY A 24 -4.24 -1.88 16.80
N ILE A 25 -4.26 -1.66 15.49
CA ILE A 25 -3.12 -1.08 14.76
C ILE A 25 -3.12 0.43 15.03
N PRO A 26 -2.08 1.01 15.66
CA PRO A 26 -2.01 2.45 15.86
C PRO A 26 -1.84 3.17 14.52
N PHE A 27 -2.64 4.19 14.29
CA PHE A 27 -2.58 5.00 13.08
C PHE A 27 -2.76 6.48 13.36
N LEU A 28 -2.27 7.31 12.45
CA LEU A 28 -2.46 8.75 12.39
C LEU A 28 -3.41 9.07 11.23
N GLU A 29 -4.50 9.77 11.49
CA GLU A 29 -5.32 10.35 10.43
C GLU A 29 -4.62 11.59 9.87
N GLU A 30 -4.48 11.63 8.55
CA GLU A 30 -3.99 12.77 7.78
C GLU A 30 -5.16 13.34 6.96
N GLY A 31 -5.09 14.60 6.53
CA GLY A 31 -6.23 15.28 5.88
C GLY A 31 -6.86 14.51 4.71
N ASP A 32 -6.05 13.78 3.94
CA ASP A 32 -6.48 12.99 2.78
C ASP A 32 -6.28 11.47 2.95
N GLY A 33 -6.01 10.98 4.17
CA GLY A 33 -5.66 9.57 4.36
C GLY A 33 -5.30 9.15 5.77
N VAL A 34 -4.59 8.03 5.86
CA VAL A 34 -4.17 7.43 7.14
C VAL A 34 -2.74 6.92 7.02
N ARG A 35 -1.96 7.05 8.08
CA ARG A 35 -0.58 6.55 8.15
C ARG A 35 -0.42 5.63 9.36
N PHE A 36 0.26 4.50 9.18
CA PHE A 36 0.61 3.58 10.26
C PHE A 36 1.90 2.83 9.91
N SER A 37 2.52 2.19 10.90
CA SER A 37 3.72 1.39 10.71
C SER A 37 3.37 -0.10 10.71
N LEU A 38 3.99 -0.85 9.81
CA LEU A 38 3.95 -2.31 9.82
C LEU A 38 5.35 -2.86 9.99
N CYS A 39 5.45 -4.06 10.53
CA CYS A 39 6.70 -4.79 10.63
C CYS A 39 6.52 -6.27 10.31
N GLN A 40 7.59 -6.88 9.80
CA GLN A 40 7.71 -8.31 9.62
C GLN A 40 9.16 -8.72 9.89
N GLY A 41 9.40 -9.39 11.02
CA GLY A 41 10.75 -9.71 11.47
C GLY A 41 11.60 -8.44 11.65
N ALA A 42 12.71 -8.35 10.93
CA ALA A 42 13.61 -7.19 10.96
C ALA A 42 13.17 -6.03 10.04
N PHE A 43 12.13 -6.21 9.23
CA PHE A 43 11.67 -5.21 8.28
C PHE A 43 10.58 -4.34 8.93
N GLN A 44 10.76 -3.03 8.90
CA GLN A 44 9.79 -2.06 9.40
C GLN A 44 9.63 -0.93 8.39
N TRP A 45 8.39 -0.64 8.01
CA TRP A 45 8.07 0.39 7.02
C TRP A 45 6.82 1.16 7.42
N GLU A 46 6.69 2.37 6.86
CA GLU A 46 5.45 3.14 6.95
C GLU A 46 4.49 2.70 5.85
N THR A 47 3.21 2.57 6.19
CA THR A 47 2.12 2.39 5.24
C THR A 47 1.27 3.64 5.25
N VAL A 48 1.12 4.26 4.09
CA VAL A 48 0.28 5.42 3.88
C VAL A 48 -0.90 4.99 3.03
N CYS A 49 -2.12 5.24 3.49
CA CYS A 49 -3.34 4.98 2.76
C CYS A 49 -3.96 6.30 2.29
N ARG A 50 -4.53 6.30 1.10
CA ARG A 50 -5.31 7.42 0.53
C ARG A 50 -6.63 6.91 -0.02
N PHE A 51 -7.65 7.76 0.05
CA PHE A 51 -9.00 7.39 -0.35
C PHE A 51 -9.32 7.87 -1.76
N ALA A 52 -9.90 6.97 -2.56
CA ALA A 52 -10.52 7.25 -3.85
C ALA A 52 -11.98 6.76 -3.79
N PRO A 53 -12.88 7.19 -4.69
CA PRO A 53 -14.33 6.96 -4.57
C PRO A 53 -14.80 5.53 -4.29
N ARG A 54 -14.02 4.51 -4.69
CA ARG A 54 -14.30 3.09 -4.42
C ARG A 54 -13.04 2.29 -4.08
N ALA A 55 -11.98 2.97 -3.65
CA ALA A 55 -10.73 2.29 -3.40
C ALA A 55 -9.93 2.91 -2.26
N VAL A 56 -9.19 2.04 -1.58
CA VAL A 56 -8.07 2.44 -0.72
C VAL A 56 -6.80 2.26 -1.53
N LEU A 57 -6.08 3.35 -1.78
CA LEU A 57 -4.73 3.32 -2.33
C LEU A 57 -3.76 3.11 -1.17
N ILE A 58 -3.00 2.02 -1.22
CA ILE A 58 -2.08 1.60 -0.16
C ILE A 58 -0.66 1.82 -0.65
N TYR A 59 0.14 2.57 0.09
CA TYR A 59 1.52 2.88 -0.22
C TYR A 59 2.43 2.33 0.87
N GLY A 60 3.16 1.25 0.57
CA GLY A 60 4.24 0.74 1.40
C GLY A 60 5.52 1.53 1.13
N VAL A 61 5.94 2.33 2.11
CA VAL A 61 7.02 3.31 1.98
C VAL A 61 8.29 2.78 2.65
N TYR A 62 9.33 2.50 1.85
CA TYR A 62 10.60 2.03 2.39
C TYR A 62 11.26 3.11 3.27
N PRO A 63 11.91 2.71 4.39
CA PRO A 63 12.47 3.68 5.34
C PRO A 63 13.75 4.36 4.84
N PHE A 64 14.43 3.77 3.85
CA PHE A 64 15.69 4.28 3.30
C PHE A 64 15.49 5.08 2.00
N LEU A 65 16.52 5.86 1.65
CA LEU A 65 16.59 6.65 0.41
C LEU A 65 17.48 5.92 -0.60
N ALA A 66 17.04 5.83 -1.85
CA ALA A 66 17.81 5.27 -2.94
C ALA A 66 18.68 6.37 -3.57
N PHE A 67 19.97 6.41 -3.21
CA PHE A 67 20.93 7.38 -3.76
C PHE A 67 21.37 6.99 -5.18
N ASP A 68 21.50 5.70 -5.47
CA ASP A 68 21.61 5.23 -6.86
C ASP A 68 20.22 5.19 -7.50
N ARG A 69 19.83 6.33 -8.05
CA ARG A 69 18.53 6.48 -8.73
C ARG A 69 18.40 5.55 -9.94
N ALA A 70 19.48 5.33 -10.70
CA ALA A 70 19.42 4.53 -11.92
C ALA A 70 19.21 3.05 -11.56
N GLY A 71 20.01 2.52 -10.64
CA GLY A 71 19.86 1.17 -10.13
C GLY A 71 18.49 0.94 -9.46
N ALA A 72 17.99 1.92 -8.70
CA ALA A 72 16.67 1.80 -8.07
C ALA A 72 15.51 1.78 -9.07
N LEU A 73 15.58 2.56 -10.16
CA LEU A 73 14.57 2.51 -11.23
C LEU A 73 14.63 1.19 -12.00
N GLU A 74 15.82 0.66 -12.26
CA GLU A 74 15.98 -0.66 -12.87
C GLU A 74 15.41 -1.77 -11.99
N ALA A 75 15.75 -1.75 -10.68
CA ALA A 75 15.20 -2.68 -9.70
C ALA A 75 13.67 -2.55 -9.58
N ALA A 76 13.12 -1.34 -9.67
CA ALA A 76 11.68 -1.10 -9.66
C ALA A 76 11.00 -1.67 -10.90
N ASN A 77 11.58 -1.48 -12.09
CA ASN A 77 11.07 -2.05 -13.33
C ASN A 77 11.09 -3.58 -13.30
N ALA A 78 12.18 -4.17 -12.80
CA ALA A 78 12.29 -5.62 -12.62
C ALA A 78 11.24 -6.14 -11.61
N ALA A 79 10.99 -5.42 -10.52
CA ALA A 79 9.93 -5.75 -9.57
C ALA A 79 8.52 -5.65 -10.19
N ASN A 80 8.27 -4.59 -10.98
CA ASN A 80 7.00 -4.38 -11.68
C ASN A 80 6.66 -5.50 -12.66
N SER A 81 7.66 -6.16 -13.26
CA SER A 81 7.43 -7.34 -14.12
C SER A 81 6.94 -8.58 -13.35
N GLN A 82 7.11 -8.61 -12.03
CA GLN A 82 6.75 -9.73 -11.15
C GLN A 82 5.50 -9.45 -10.30
N LEU A 83 5.19 -8.18 -10.06
CA LEU A 83 3.99 -7.77 -9.35
C LEU A 83 2.74 -8.16 -10.14
N GLN A 84 1.80 -8.81 -9.45
CA GLN A 84 0.47 -9.14 -9.98
C GLN A 84 -0.48 -7.96 -9.86
N GLN A 85 -0.27 -7.10 -8.86
CA GLN A 85 -1.09 -5.94 -8.59
C GLN A 85 -0.22 -4.77 -8.15
N GLY A 86 -0.58 -3.57 -8.59
CA GLY A 86 0.10 -2.36 -8.18
C GLY A 86 1.40 -2.09 -8.92
N SER A 87 2.27 -1.30 -8.29
CA SER A 87 3.52 -0.84 -8.89
C SER A 87 4.51 -0.39 -7.83
N LEU A 88 5.79 -0.70 -8.03
CA LEU A 88 6.92 -0.14 -7.31
C LEU A 88 7.52 1.02 -8.11
N PHE A 89 7.71 2.18 -7.47
CA PHE A 89 8.28 3.38 -8.08
C PHE A 89 9.07 4.20 -7.07
N LEU A 90 9.75 5.26 -7.54
CA LEU A 90 10.42 6.24 -6.69
C LEU A 90 9.56 7.50 -6.52
N SER A 91 9.28 7.86 -5.27
CA SER A 91 8.74 9.18 -4.90
C SER A 91 9.89 10.05 -4.41
N GLY A 92 10.41 10.92 -5.27
CA GLY A 92 11.70 11.57 -5.04
C GLY A 92 12.83 10.53 -5.02
N GLU A 93 13.50 10.40 -3.88
CA GLU A 93 14.54 9.39 -3.62
C GLU A 93 13.99 8.16 -2.87
N ARG A 94 12.71 8.15 -2.52
CA ARG A 94 12.15 7.10 -1.66
C ARG A 94 11.45 6.02 -2.49
N PRO A 95 11.84 4.74 -2.36
CA PRO A 95 11.10 3.64 -2.97
C PRO A 95 9.74 3.46 -2.31
N VAL A 96 8.72 3.21 -3.13
CA VAL A 96 7.33 3.04 -2.70
C VAL A 96 6.67 1.91 -3.50
N VAL A 97 6.04 0.97 -2.80
CA VAL A 97 5.09 0.01 -3.40
C VAL A 97 3.69 0.59 -3.27
N ARG A 98 2.96 0.72 -4.38
CA ARG A 98 1.53 1.08 -4.38
C ARG A 98 0.68 -0.11 -4.78
N VAL A 99 -0.31 -0.42 -3.96
CA VAL A 99 -1.38 -1.40 -4.22
C VAL A 99 -2.73 -0.67 -4.11
N SER A 100 -3.80 -1.25 -4.64
CA SER A 100 -5.15 -0.67 -4.52
C SER A 100 -6.13 -1.75 -4.10
N ALA A 101 -6.92 -1.46 -3.06
CA ALA A 101 -8.04 -2.28 -2.64
C ALA A 101 -9.32 -1.70 -3.28
N MET A 102 -9.91 -2.38 -4.26
CA MET A 102 -11.14 -1.93 -4.91
C MET A 102 -12.37 -2.46 -4.18
N LEU A 103 -13.13 -1.59 -3.52
CA LEU A 103 -14.28 -1.94 -2.70
C LEU A 103 -15.55 -1.89 -3.55
N THR A 104 -15.74 -2.92 -4.38
CA THR A 104 -16.94 -3.03 -5.24
C THR A 104 -18.12 -3.70 -4.56
N ASP A 105 -17.86 -4.45 -3.48
CA ASP A 105 -18.86 -5.20 -2.71
C ASP A 105 -18.71 -4.85 -1.23
N LEU A 106 -19.81 -4.43 -0.60
CA LEU A 106 -19.90 -4.07 0.81
C LEU A 106 -19.50 -5.24 1.71
N TYR A 107 -19.97 -6.46 1.40
CA TYR A 107 -19.74 -7.62 2.26
C TYR A 107 -18.30 -8.15 2.18
N ALA A 108 -17.63 -7.89 1.06
CA ALA A 108 -16.24 -8.30 0.83
C ALA A 108 -15.22 -7.18 1.13
N ALA A 109 -15.66 -6.00 1.58
CA ALA A 109 -14.79 -4.84 1.75
C ALA A 109 -13.64 -5.11 2.73
N GLN A 110 -13.95 -5.67 3.90
CA GLN A 110 -12.96 -6.02 4.91
C GLN A 110 -11.94 -7.06 4.42
N GLU A 111 -12.39 -8.09 3.70
CA GLU A 111 -11.50 -9.12 3.13
C GLU A 111 -10.60 -8.51 2.04
N THR A 112 -11.17 -7.63 1.22
CA THR A 112 -10.44 -6.93 0.16
C THR A 112 -9.34 -6.04 0.74
N ILE A 113 -9.63 -5.29 1.80
CA ILE A 113 -8.64 -4.47 2.52
C ILE A 113 -7.55 -5.35 3.13
N ALA A 114 -7.93 -6.43 3.81
CA ALA A 114 -7.00 -7.38 4.41
C ALA A 114 -6.02 -7.96 3.38
N SER A 115 -6.57 -8.43 2.25
CA SER A 115 -5.81 -9.04 1.17
C SER A 115 -4.86 -8.04 0.51
N ALA A 116 -5.32 -6.82 0.24
CA ALA A 116 -4.49 -5.78 -0.36
C ALA A 116 -3.34 -5.32 0.58
N LEU A 117 -3.61 -5.20 1.89
CA LEU A 117 -2.58 -4.90 2.88
C LEU A 117 -1.56 -6.03 3.01
N ALA A 118 -2.01 -7.28 3.07
CA ALA A 118 -1.13 -8.45 3.14
C ALA A 118 -0.28 -8.58 1.87
N TYR A 119 -0.86 -8.31 0.70
CA TYR A 119 -0.13 -8.28 -0.57
C TYR A 119 0.91 -7.16 -0.58
N SER A 120 0.54 -5.94 -0.17
CA SER A 120 1.46 -4.81 -0.06
C SER A 120 2.63 -5.12 0.89
N ALA A 121 2.36 -5.69 2.07
CA ALA A 121 3.38 -6.09 3.03
C ALA A 121 4.33 -7.15 2.44
N SER A 122 3.76 -8.17 1.78
CA SER A 122 4.52 -9.23 1.13
C SER A 122 5.41 -8.68 0.02
N ALA A 123 4.90 -7.77 -0.81
CA ALA A 123 5.67 -7.10 -1.85
C ALA A 123 6.81 -6.27 -1.27
N VAL A 124 6.54 -5.47 -0.22
CA VAL A 124 7.58 -4.67 0.46
C VAL A 124 8.71 -5.57 0.97
N CYS A 125 8.37 -6.66 1.67
CA CYS A 125 9.36 -7.58 2.21
C CYS A 125 10.11 -8.35 1.12
N HIS A 126 9.43 -8.77 0.07
CA HIS A 126 10.03 -9.52 -1.03
C HIS A 126 11.09 -8.71 -1.79
N PHE A 127 10.85 -7.42 -2.03
CA PHE A 127 11.79 -6.55 -2.74
C PHE A 127 12.75 -5.77 -1.83
N TRP A 128 12.70 -6.02 -0.51
CA TRP A 128 13.45 -5.26 0.50
C TRP A 128 14.95 -5.17 0.22
N GLU A 129 15.60 -6.32 0.06
CA GLU A 129 17.05 -6.40 -0.12
C GLU A 129 17.52 -5.75 -1.43
N LYS A 130 16.75 -5.90 -2.50
CA LYS A 130 17.05 -5.28 -3.80
C LYS A 130 16.99 -3.75 -3.69
N MET A 131 15.97 -3.23 -3.01
CA MET A 131 15.81 -1.80 -2.81
C MET A 131 16.84 -1.23 -1.83
N ARG A 132 17.21 -1.99 -0.79
CA ARG A 132 18.24 -1.61 0.17
C ARG A 132 19.63 -1.48 -0.49
N ALA A 133 19.98 -2.37 -1.42
CA ALA A 133 21.26 -2.29 -2.14
C ALA A 133 21.43 -0.95 -2.91
N CYS A 134 20.34 -0.35 -3.37
CA CYS A 134 20.35 0.96 -4.05
C CYS A 134 20.50 2.15 -3.07
N ALA A 135 20.28 1.91 -1.76
CA ALA A 135 20.46 2.90 -0.71
C ALA A 135 21.90 2.91 -0.15
N ASP A 136 22.56 1.76 -0.14
CA ASP A 136 23.91 1.61 0.44
C ASP A 136 25.04 1.99 -0.54
N SER A 137 24.71 2.22 -1.82
CA SER A 137 25.66 2.64 -2.85
C SER A 137 25.98 4.13 -2.73
N LYS A 138 26.98 4.48 -1.91
CA LYS A 138 27.63 5.80 -1.85
C LYS A 138 29.07 5.72 -2.34
#